data_AF-A0A944TGP0-F1
#
_entry.id   AF-A0A944TGP0-F1
#
_cell.length_a   1.000
_cell.length_b   1.000
_cell.length_c   1.000
_cell.angle_alpha   90.00
_cell.angle_beta   90.00
_cell.angle_gamma   90.00
#
_symmetry.space_group_name_H-M   'P 1'
#
loop_
_entity.id
_entity.type
_entity.pdbx_description
1 polymer ?
#
loop_
_entity_poly.entity_id
_entity_poly.type
_entity_poly.pdbx_seq_one_letter_code
_entity_poly.pdbx_strand_id
1 'polypeptide(L)'
;MVLMHDVGMLARVRDDVLGFKIVVRGGLSTNAMMAKPLREFVPADDLIKNCEPVLRVFNRQDEERKIIGRTRINFTITRLGMDKFREMLDEELEGDWAKKEIDLDSLMFVDDEDGDAPAVDSGSTP
;
A
#
# COMPACT_ATOMS: atom_id res chain seq x y z
N MET A 1 -12.39 -1.93 -5.25
CA MET A 1 -12.37 -0.48 -4.97
C MET A 1 -10.93 -0.06 -4.62
N VAL A 2 -10.04 0.15 -5.59
CA VAL A 2 -8.57 0.31 -5.32
C VAL A 2 -8.09 1.77 -5.43
N LEU A 3 -8.74 2.60 -6.26
CA LEU A 3 -8.24 3.92 -6.62
C LEU A 3 -8.44 5.02 -5.57
N MET A 4 -9.08 4.72 -4.44
CA MET A 4 -9.35 5.69 -3.37
C MET A 4 -8.40 5.58 -2.18
N HIS A 5 -7.54 4.56 -2.17
CA HIS A 5 -6.60 4.33 -1.09
C HIS A 5 -5.35 5.20 -1.24
N ASP A 6 -4.75 5.56 -0.10
CA ASP A 6 -3.45 6.23 -0.07
C ASP A 6 -2.38 5.38 -0.78
N VAL A 7 -2.41 4.07 -0.52
CA VAL A 7 -1.69 3.01 -1.25
C VAL A 7 -2.69 1.93 -1.62
N GLY A 8 -2.90 1.74 -2.93
CA GLY A 8 -3.78 0.72 -3.48
C GLY A 8 -2.97 -0.39 -4.13
N MET A 9 -3.34 -1.64 -3.84
CA MET A 9 -2.72 -2.83 -4.40
C MET A 9 -3.77 -3.57 -5.23
N LEU A 10 -3.45 -3.84 -6.49
CA LEU A 10 -4.33 -4.54 -7.40
C LEU A 10 -3.65 -5.82 -7.84
N ALA A 11 -4.19 -6.97 -7.43
CA ALA A 11 -3.66 -8.28 -7.76
C ALA A 11 -3.48 -8.45 -9.28
N ARG A 12 -2.34 -9.03 -9.66
CA ARG A 12 -1.91 -9.29 -11.02
C ARG A 12 -1.12 -10.60 -11.06
N VAL A 13 -1.29 -11.35 -12.13
CA VAL A 13 -0.41 -12.46 -12.47
C VAL A 13 0.32 -12.06 -13.75
N ARG A 14 1.63 -12.24 -13.76
CA ARG A 14 2.48 -11.99 -14.94
C ARG A 14 3.52 -13.09 -15.01
N ASP A 15 3.59 -13.77 -16.15
CA ASP A 15 4.58 -14.82 -16.40
C ASP A 15 4.59 -15.88 -15.26
N ASP A 16 3.40 -16.33 -14.85
CA ASP A 16 3.13 -17.25 -13.72
C ASP A 16 3.60 -16.77 -12.32
N VAL A 17 4.02 -15.52 -12.20
CA VAL A 17 4.38 -14.88 -10.92
C VAL A 17 3.19 -14.08 -10.37
N LEU A 18 2.83 -14.37 -9.12
CA LEU A 18 1.84 -13.58 -8.37
C LEU A 18 2.43 -12.24 -7.96
N GLY A 19 1.66 -11.17 -8.13
CA GLY A 19 2.10 -9.83 -7.77
C GLY A 19 0.98 -8.81 -7.78
N PHE A 20 1.37 -7.54 -7.77
CA PHE A 20 0.46 -6.41 -7.64
C PHE A 20 0.87 -5.24 -8.54
N LYS A 21 -0.13 -4.58 -9.13
CA LYS A 21 0.01 -3.19 -9.54
C LYS A 21 -0.16 -2.31 -8.31
N ILE A 22 0.77 -1.40 -8.07
CA ILE A 22 0.71 -0.45 -6.95
C ILE A 22 0.31 0.92 -7.47
N VAL A 23 -0.73 1.48 -6.86
CA VAL A 23 -1.18 2.86 -7.09
C VAL A 23 -1.08 3.65 -5.78
N VAL A 24 -0.85 4.96 -5.86
CA VAL A 24 -0.77 5.84 -4.68
C VAL A 24 -1.58 7.12 -4.90
N ARG A 25 -1.78 7.93 -3.85
CA ARG A 25 -2.45 9.25 -3.92
C ARG A 25 -3.97 9.17 -4.14
N GLY A 26 -4.62 8.07 -3.80
CA GLY A 26 -6.09 8.03 -3.78
C GLY A 26 -6.66 8.79 -2.60
N GLY A 27 -7.90 9.26 -2.72
CA GLY A 27 -8.63 9.80 -1.56
C GLY A 27 -9.99 10.38 -1.92
N LEU A 28 -10.94 10.28 -0.98
CA LEU A 28 -12.30 10.81 -1.09
C LEU A 28 -12.58 12.01 -0.18
N SER A 29 -11.51 12.72 0.23
CA SER A 29 -11.65 13.91 1.09
C SER A 29 -12.18 15.11 0.28
N THR A 30 -12.03 16.32 0.80
CA THR A 30 -12.55 17.57 0.19
C THR A 30 -12.08 17.78 -1.25
N ASN A 31 -10.91 17.25 -1.60
CA ASN A 31 -10.45 17.17 -2.98
C ASN A 31 -10.30 15.69 -3.37
N ALA A 32 -11.36 15.14 -3.98
CA ALA A 32 -11.37 13.75 -4.42
C ALA A 32 -10.34 13.54 -5.53
N MET A 33 -9.47 12.55 -5.36
CA MET A 33 -8.41 12.22 -6.31
C MET A 33 -8.37 10.73 -6.57
N MET A 34 -8.27 10.38 -7.85
CA MET A 34 -7.94 9.02 -8.25
C MET A 34 -6.45 8.75 -8.03
N ALA A 35 -6.16 7.59 -7.46
CA ALA A 35 -4.80 7.11 -7.30
C ALA A 35 -4.09 7.00 -8.66
N LYS A 36 -2.80 7.32 -8.67
CA LYS A 36 -1.93 7.24 -9.84
C LYS A 36 -1.02 6.01 -9.75
N PRO A 37 -0.67 5.39 -10.88
CA PRO A 37 0.30 4.28 -10.88
C PRO A 37 1.65 4.68 -10.29
N LEU A 38 2.07 3.91 -9.29
CA LEU A 38 3.43 3.96 -8.78
C LEU A 38 4.31 2.92 -9.48
N ARG A 39 3.87 1.67 -9.51
CA ARG A 39 4.53 0.54 -10.18
C ARG A 39 3.49 -0.33 -10.89
N GLU A 40 3.78 -0.74 -12.11
CA GLU A 40 2.85 -1.53 -12.93
C GLU A 40 2.81 -3.00 -12.50
N PHE A 41 3.90 -3.53 -11.94
CA PHE A 41 3.97 -4.87 -11.39
C PHE A 41 5.06 -4.95 -10.31
N VAL A 42 4.73 -5.60 -9.21
CA VAL A 42 5.61 -5.92 -8.08
C VAL A 42 5.31 -7.36 -7.65
N PRO A 43 6.31 -8.27 -7.58
CA PRO A 43 6.12 -9.61 -7.02
C PRO A 43 5.57 -9.57 -5.60
N ALA A 44 4.79 -10.58 -5.20
CA ALA A 44 4.19 -10.62 -3.86
C ALA A 44 5.23 -10.50 -2.73
N ASP A 45 6.38 -11.17 -2.87
CA ASP A 45 7.47 -11.17 -1.88
C ASP A 45 8.11 -9.79 -1.66
N ASP A 46 8.02 -8.92 -2.67
CA ASP A 46 8.57 -7.57 -2.62
C ASP A 46 7.54 -6.51 -2.19
N LEU A 47 6.30 -6.91 -1.86
CA LEU A 47 5.21 -5.98 -1.59
C LEU A 47 5.54 -5.00 -0.47
N ILE A 48 6.03 -5.50 0.66
CA ILE A 48 6.35 -4.66 1.83
C ILE A 48 7.47 -3.67 1.50
N LYS A 49 8.53 -4.13 0.81
CA LYS A 49 9.64 -3.28 0.36
C LYS A 49 9.19 -2.14 -0.57
N ASN A 50 8.09 -2.33 -1.30
CA ASN A 50 7.54 -1.29 -2.19
C ASN A 50 6.53 -0.35 -1.49
N CYS A 51 5.86 -0.81 -0.43
CA CYS A 51 4.88 -0.02 0.33
C CYS A 51 5.52 0.80 1.45
N GLU A 52 6.54 0.27 2.13
CA GLU A 52 7.16 0.90 3.28
C GLU A 52 7.85 2.26 2.99
N PRO A 53 8.56 2.46 1.85
CA PRO A 53 9.10 3.78 1.50
C PRO A 53 8.01 4.85 1.42
N VAL A 54 6.81 4.50 0.94
CA VAL A 54 5.68 5.42 0.81
C VAL A 54 5.27 5.95 2.19
N LEU A 55 5.17 5.05 3.16
CA LEU A 55 4.85 5.40 4.55
C LEU A 55 5.96 6.25 5.18
N ARG A 56 7.23 5.88 4.99
CA ARG A 56 8.39 6.58 5.57
C ARG A 56 8.54 7.99 5.01
N VAL A 57 8.50 8.14 3.68
CA VAL A 57 8.57 9.45 3.00
C VAL A 57 7.42 10.34 3.43
N PHE A 58 6.19 9.81 3.46
CA PHE A 58 5.02 10.55 3.93
C PHE A 58 5.13 10.96 5.40
N ASN A 59 5.59 10.06 6.27
CA ASN A 59 5.72 10.35 7.69
C ASN A 59 6.68 11.50 8.00
N ARG A 60 7.76 11.64 7.21
CA ARG A 60 8.75 12.73 7.34
C ARG A 60 8.28 14.09 6.80
N GLN A 61 7.08 14.20 6.24
CA GLN A 61 6.58 15.49 5.75
C GLN A 61 5.94 16.29 6.87
N ASP A 62 6.39 17.53 7.05
CA ASP A 62 5.83 18.46 8.05
C ASP A 62 4.93 19.53 7.44
N GLU A 63 5.10 19.86 6.16
CA GLU A 63 4.37 20.96 5.50
C GLU A 63 2.85 20.78 5.55
N GLU A 64 2.37 19.57 5.23
CA GLU A 64 0.95 19.23 5.26
C GLU A 64 0.37 19.12 6.68
N ARG A 65 1.21 18.95 7.71
CA ARG A 65 0.79 18.80 9.11
C ARG A 65 0.43 20.13 9.77
N LYS A 66 0.80 21.25 9.15
CA LYS A 66 0.44 22.61 9.60
C LYS A 66 -1.05 22.90 9.48
N ILE A 67 -1.77 22.17 8.61
CA ILE A 67 -3.20 22.39 8.33
C ILE A 67 -3.93 21.04 8.35
N ILE A 68 -4.84 20.83 9.30
CA ILE A 68 -5.53 19.54 9.50
C ILE A 68 -6.22 19.01 8.23
N GLY A 69 -6.82 19.89 7.43
CA GLY A 69 -7.51 19.55 6.18
C GLY A 69 -6.59 19.17 5.01
N ARG A 70 -5.27 19.28 5.18
CA ARG A 70 -4.27 18.96 4.15
C ARG A 70 -3.34 17.81 4.53
N THR A 71 -3.64 17.10 5.61
CA THR A 71 -2.75 16.09 6.21
C THR A 71 -2.64 14.78 5.42
N ARG A 72 -3.53 14.52 4.46
CA ARG A 72 -3.58 13.28 3.68
C ARG A 72 -2.46 13.26 2.62
N ILE A 73 -1.95 12.07 2.27
CA ILE A 73 -0.82 11.90 1.32
C ILE A 73 -1.10 12.51 -0.06
N ASN A 74 -2.39 12.61 -0.43
CA ASN A 74 -2.79 13.18 -1.70
C ASN A 74 -2.33 14.64 -1.86
N PHE A 75 -2.30 15.43 -0.78
CA PHE A 75 -1.79 16.80 -0.79
C PHE A 75 -0.27 16.84 -0.91
N THR A 76 0.44 16.00 -0.18
CA THR A 76 1.90 15.86 -0.26
C THR A 76 2.35 15.57 -1.68
N ILE A 77 1.78 14.53 -2.32
CA ILE A 77 2.18 14.14 -3.68
C ILE A 77 1.72 15.19 -4.71
N THR A 78 0.62 15.92 -4.45
CA THR A 78 0.22 17.03 -5.33
C THR A 78 1.22 18.19 -5.28
N ARG A 79 1.76 18.51 -4.10
CA ARG A 79 2.77 19.56 -3.93
C ARG A 79 4.12 19.16 -4.52
N LEU A 80 4.58 17.93 -4.25
CA LEU A 80 5.87 17.44 -4.72
C LEU A 80 5.88 17.11 -6.22
N GLY A 81 4.74 16.63 -6.74
CA GLY A 81 4.67 15.97 -8.03
C GLY A 81 5.04 14.49 -7.94
N MET A 82 4.55 13.69 -8.90
CA MET A 82 4.79 12.23 -8.92
C MET A 82 6.28 11.89 -9.12
N ASP A 83 6.99 12.66 -9.94
CA ASP A 83 8.37 12.34 -10.30
C ASP A 83 9.31 12.58 -9.11
N LYS A 84 9.17 13.72 -8.43
CA LYS A 84 9.93 13.96 -7.19
C LYS A 84 9.57 12.97 -6.09
N PHE A 85 8.29 12.58 -6.00
CA PHE A 85 7.88 11.58 -5.04
C PHE A 85 8.57 10.24 -5.31
N ARG A 86 8.66 9.79 -6.57
CA ARG A 86 9.38 8.56 -6.94
C ARG A 86 10.86 8.63 -6.58
N GLU A 87 11.53 9.74 -6.89
CA GLU A 87 12.93 9.96 -6.53
C GLU A 87 13.15 9.80 -5.01
N MET A 88 12.27 10.38 -4.19
CA MET A 88 12.36 10.24 -2.72
C MET A 88 12.13 8.81 -2.24
N LEU A 89 11.30 8.01 -2.93
CA LEU A 89 11.14 6.60 -2.60
C LEU A 89 12.38 5.78 -2.96
N ASP A 90 13.00 6.08 -4.11
CA ASP A 90 14.22 5.42 -4.54
C ASP A 90 15.39 5.76 -3.60
N GLU A 91 15.52 7.03 -3.17
CA GLU A 91 16.46 7.43 -2.11
C GLU A 91 16.20 6.68 -0.80
N GLU A 92 14.94 6.53 -0.38
CA GLU A 92 14.60 5.83 0.86
C GLU A 92 14.97 4.34 0.82
N LEU A 93 14.93 3.72 -0.37
CA LEU A 93 15.31 2.33 -0.60
C LEU A 93 16.83 2.09 -0.49
N GLU A 94 17.68 3.12 -0.53
CA GLU A 94 19.12 2.98 -0.31
C GLU A 94 19.47 2.78 1.19
N GLY A 95 18.53 3.09 2.08
CA GLY A 95 18.71 2.98 3.52
C GLY A 95 18.89 1.54 4.02
N ASP A 96 19.57 1.38 5.16
CA ASP A 96 19.89 0.06 5.72
C ASP A 96 18.66 -0.78 6.09
N TRP A 97 17.51 -0.13 6.32
CA TRP A 97 16.25 -0.82 6.60
C TRP A 97 15.78 -1.67 5.40
N ALA A 98 16.01 -1.20 4.17
CA ALA A 98 15.56 -1.87 2.94
C ALA A 98 16.38 -3.12 2.60
N LYS A 99 17.60 -3.22 3.14
CA LYS A 99 18.51 -4.36 2.95
C LYS A 99 18.15 -5.57 3.83
N LYS A 100 17.25 -5.38 4.80
CA LYS A 100 16.82 -6.47 5.69
C LYS A 100 15.93 -7.42 4.92
N GLU A 101 16.16 -8.71 5.10
CA GLU A 101 15.21 -9.73 4.66
C GLU A 101 13.96 -9.64 5.53
N ILE A 102 12.80 -9.67 4.86
CA ILE A 102 11.50 -9.64 5.51
C ILE A 102 10.96 -11.05 5.39
N ASP A 103 10.95 -11.77 6.51
CA ASP A 103 10.31 -13.07 6.62
C ASP A 103 8.79 -12.85 6.74
N LEU A 104 8.08 -12.95 5.62
CA LEU A 104 6.63 -12.79 5.56
C LEU A 104 5.91 -13.88 6.33
N ASP A 105 6.41 -15.11 6.28
CA ASP A 105 5.75 -16.27 6.91
C ASP A 105 5.69 -16.10 8.42
N SER A 106 6.77 -15.62 9.03
CA SER A 106 6.82 -15.29 10.46
C SER A 106 5.90 -14.10 10.85
N LEU A 107 5.61 -13.20 9.92
CA LEU A 107 4.75 -12.04 10.15
C LEU A 107 3.26 -12.31 9.87
N MET A 108 2.94 -13.40 9.18
CA MET A 108 1.55 -13.78 8.90
C MET A 108 0.91 -14.32 10.17
N PHE A 109 -0.08 -13.58 10.69
CA PHE A 109 -0.98 -14.12 11.70
C PHE A 109 -2.01 -15.01 11.00
N VAL A 110 -1.80 -16.32 11.05
CA VAL A 110 -2.77 -17.31 10.61
C VAL A 110 -3.65 -17.64 11.81
N ASP A 111 -4.81 -17.00 11.89
CA ASP A 111 -5.86 -17.42 12.82
C ASP A 111 -6.61 -18.61 12.21
N ASP A 112 -6.73 -19.70 12.96
CA ASP A 112 -7.49 -20.88 12.52
C ASP A 112 -8.98 -20.64 12.77
N GLU A 113 -9.59 -19.76 11.96
CA GLU A 113 -11.02 -19.40 12.08
C GLU A 113 -11.95 -20.61 11.88
N ASP A 114 -11.46 -21.72 11.30
CA ASP A 114 -12.20 -22.97 11.12
C ASP A 114 -12.47 -23.68 12.47
N GLY A 115 -11.63 -23.48 13.49
CA GLY A 115 -11.79 -24.08 14.82
C GLY A 115 -12.94 -23.48 15.64
N ASP A 116 -13.24 -22.21 15.40
CA ASP A 116 -14.31 -21.44 16.07
C ASP A 116 -15.58 -21.30 15.21
N ALA A 117 -15.57 -21.87 14.00
CA ALA A 117 -16.73 -21.86 13.13
C ALA A 117 -17.90 -22.63 13.78
N PRO A 118 -19.08 -22.01 13.96
CA PRO A 118 -20.25 -22.73 14.43
C PRO A 118 -20.59 -23.85 13.43
N ALA A 119 -20.98 -25.02 13.95
CA ALA A 119 -21.38 -26.15 13.11
C ALA A 119 -22.44 -25.69 12.10
N VAL A 120 -22.15 -25.87 10.81
CA VAL A 120 -23.06 -25.52 9.74
C VAL A 120 -24.31 -26.40 9.86
N ASP A 121 -25.47 -25.81 10.15
CA ASP A 121 -26.72 -26.56 10.14
C ASP A 121 -27.02 -27.03 8.72
N SER A 122 -26.88 -28.34 8.51
CA SER A 122 -27.19 -29.05 7.26
C SER A 122 -28.65 -28.91 6.79
N GLY A 123 -29.52 -28.23 7.55
CA GLY A 123 -30.91 -27.97 7.21
C GLY A 123 -31.21 -26.71 6.39
N SER A 124 -30.23 -25.82 6.14
CA SER A 124 -30.47 -24.62 5.34
C SER A 124 -30.23 -24.88 3.84
N THR A 125 -31.31 -25.24 3.14
CA THR A 125 -31.37 -25.26 1.68
C THR A 125 -31.29 -23.82 1.15
N PRO A 126 -30.65 -23.55 -0.01
CA PRO A 126 -30.56 -22.20 -0.60
C PRO A 126 -31.90 -21.53 -0.87
#